data_AF-A0A8T3P0Y8-F1
#
_entry.id   AF-A0A8T3P0Y8-F1
#
_cell.length_a   1.000
_cell.length_b   1.000
_cell.length_c   1.000
_cell.angle_alpha   90.00
_cell.angle_beta   90.00
_cell.angle_gamma   90.00
#
_symmetry.space_group_name_H-M   'P 1'
#
loop_
_entity.id
_entity.type
_entity.pdbx_description
1 polymer ?
#
loop_
_entity_poly.entity_id
_entity_poly.type
_entity_poly.pdbx_seq_one_letter_code
_entity_poly.pdbx_strand_id
1 'polypeptide(L)'
;TNPAGQKRSELQRVAYDYDEENEQLLRLTWPMLDGADEDTTLRTNLLESVMGVEFRYMDERRQWQTSWPPLGQNPNDEDALPRALEMTLTAEPWGEMRRVMLLPQ
;
A
#
# COMPACT_ATOMS: atom_id res chain seq x y z
N THR A 1 -8.36 2.91 -19.60
CA THR A 1 -8.56 4.16 -20.36
C THR A 1 -8.69 5.35 -19.41
N ASN A 2 -7.76 6.30 -19.48
CA ASN A 2 -7.85 7.60 -18.80
C ASN A 2 -9.07 8.39 -19.35
N PRO A 3 -10.12 8.66 -18.56
CA PRO A 3 -11.32 9.36 -19.04
C PRO A 3 -11.05 10.82 -19.43
N ALA A 4 -9.93 11.41 -18.99
CA ALA A 4 -9.60 12.82 -19.20
C ALA A 4 -8.70 13.10 -20.43
N GLY A 5 -8.35 12.08 -21.22
CA GLY A 5 -7.63 12.25 -22.49
C GLY A 5 -6.20 12.79 -22.39
N GLN A 6 -5.63 12.89 -21.18
CA GLN A 6 -4.25 13.34 -20.99
C GLN A 6 -3.25 12.21 -21.26
N LYS A 7 -2.10 12.57 -21.85
CA LYS A 7 -0.97 11.67 -22.19
C LYS A 7 -0.21 11.26 -20.92
N ARG A 8 -0.90 10.56 -20.01
CA ARG A 8 -0.37 10.02 -18.76
C ARG A 8 -0.22 8.52 -18.91
N SER A 9 0.83 7.95 -18.33
CA SER A 9 0.91 6.49 -18.13
C SER A 9 -0.34 6.01 -17.38
N GLU A 10 -0.88 4.83 -17.69
CA GLU A 10 -1.99 4.24 -16.90
C GLU A 10 -1.53 3.82 -15.50
N LEU A 11 -0.22 3.79 -15.26
CA LEU A 11 0.37 3.51 -13.96
C LEU A 11 0.26 4.73 -13.04
N GLN A 12 -0.04 4.46 -11.77
CA GLN A 12 -0.08 5.47 -10.73
C GLN A 12 0.65 4.91 -9.51
N ARG A 13 1.58 5.71 -8.97
CA ARG A 13 2.21 5.41 -7.68
C ARG A 13 1.24 5.76 -6.55
N VAL A 14 1.09 4.84 -5.62
CA VAL A 14 0.23 4.96 -4.44
C VAL A 14 0.97 4.46 -3.20
N ALA A 15 0.61 4.98 -2.04
CA ALA A 15 1.04 4.45 -0.75
C ALA A 15 -0.11 4.58 0.24
N TYR A 16 -0.05 3.77 1.29
CA TYR A 16 -0.96 3.83 2.42
C TYR A 16 -0.13 4.19 3.64
N ASP A 17 -0.63 5.13 4.42
CA ASP A 17 0.05 5.65 5.59
C ASP A 17 -0.91 5.61 6.79
N TYR A 18 -0.41 5.13 7.92
CA TYR A 18 -1.16 5.10 9.16
C TYR A 18 -0.71 6.29 10.02
N ASP A 19 -1.53 7.32 10.03
CA ASP A 19 -1.34 8.50 10.89
C ASP A 19 -1.88 8.16 12.28
N GLU A 20 -0.98 7.65 13.13
CA GLU A 20 -1.30 7.24 14.50
C GLU A 20 -1.71 8.45 15.37
N GLU A 21 -1.16 9.64 15.12
CA GLU A 21 -1.48 10.85 15.91
C GLU A 21 -2.92 11.32 15.69
N ASN A 22 -3.42 11.21 14.45
CA ASN A 22 -4.79 11.60 14.09
C ASN A 22 -5.75 10.40 13.99
N GLU A 23 -5.29 9.18 14.27
CA GLU A 23 -6.05 7.92 14.15
C GLU A 23 -6.67 7.71 12.75
N GLN A 24 -5.88 7.97 11.69
CA GLN A 24 -6.35 7.95 10.31
C GLN A 24 -5.57 6.99 9.43
N LEU A 25 -6.28 6.33 8.51
CA LEU A 25 -5.67 5.66 7.37
C LEU A 25 -5.71 6.60 6.15
N LEU A 26 -4.54 6.99 5.67
CA LEU A 26 -4.38 7.87 4.54
C LEU A 26 -3.97 7.09 3.29
N ARG A 27 -4.45 7.54 2.12
CA ARG A 27 -3.91 7.14 0.82
C ARG A 27 -3.15 8.30 0.19
N LEU A 28 -1.89 8.06 -0.10
CA LEU A 28 -1.02 8.99 -0.81
C LEU A 28 -1.02 8.63 -2.28
N THR A 29 -1.13 9.64 -3.13
CA THR A 29 -1.22 9.48 -4.57
C THR A 29 -0.32 10.48 -5.27
N TRP A 30 0.60 9.98 -6.10
CA TRP A 30 1.46 10.84 -6.89
C TRP A 30 0.87 11.08 -8.29
N PRO A 31 0.76 12.35 -8.73
CA PRO A 31 0.26 12.69 -10.05
C PRO A 31 1.26 12.36 -11.18
N MET A 32 2.54 12.13 -10.89
CA MET A 32 3.56 11.74 -11.86
C MET A 32 4.40 10.58 -11.29
N LEU A 33 4.87 9.64 -12.13
CA LEU A 33 5.69 8.50 -11.67
C LEU A 33 7.11 8.92 -11.31
N ASP A 34 7.71 9.79 -12.14
CA ASP A 34 9.07 10.28 -11.98
C ASP A 34 9.05 11.74 -11.51
N GLY A 35 9.85 12.08 -10.49
CA GLY A 35 10.07 13.46 -10.05
C GLY A 35 8.89 14.14 -9.33
N ALA A 36 7.96 13.37 -8.78
CA ALA A 36 6.89 13.94 -7.96
C ALA A 36 7.41 14.25 -6.55
N ASP A 37 7.61 15.54 -6.27
CA ASP A 37 7.97 16.05 -4.95
C ASP A 37 6.81 15.90 -3.95
N GLU A 38 7.12 15.85 -2.64
CA GLU A 38 6.13 15.76 -1.55
C GLU A 38 5.02 16.82 -1.67
N ASP A 39 5.34 18.01 -2.17
CA ASP A 39 4.42 19.13 -2.37
C ASP A 39 3.29 18.84 -3.37
N THR A 40 3.50 17.89 -4.28
CA THR A 40 2.47 17.49 -5.27
C THR A 40 1.67 16.26 -4.85
N THR A 41 2.01 15.67 -3.69
CA THR A 41 1.40 14.42 -3.23
C THR A 41 -0.02 14.68 -2.72
N LEU A 42 -0.99 14.03 -3.34
CA LEU A 42 -2.38 14.10 -2.90
C LEU A 42 -2.60 13.11 -1.76
N ARG A 43 -3.05 13.62 -0.61
CA ARG A 43 -3.40 12.82 0.58
C ARG A 43 -4.92 12.73 0.69
N THR A 44 -5.43 11.52 0.80
CA THR A 44 -6.87 11.27 0.97
C THR A 44 -7.07 10.48 2.25
N ASN A 45 -7.84 11.04 3.19
CA ASN A 45 -8.30 10.28 4.35
C ASN A 45 -9.31 9.21 3.87
N LEU A 46 -8.96 7.94 4.07
CA LEU A 46 -9.80 6.81 3.71
C LEU A 46 -10.71 6.38 4.86
N LEU A 47 -10.21 6.47 6.09
CA LEU A 47 -10.90 6.00 7.28
C LEU A 47 -10.38 6.73 8.54
N GLU A 48 -11.31 7.08 9.41
CA GLU A 48 -11.05 7.67 10.74
C GLU A 48 -11.19 6.61 11.85
N SER A 49 -10.74 6.95 13.06
CA SER A 49 -10.78 6.07 14.25
C SER A 49 -10.07 4.73 14.01
N VAL A 50 -8.92 4.80 13.33
CA VAL A 50 -8.05 3.67 13.06
C VAL A 50 -7.07 3.48 14.22
N MET A 51 -7.14 2.32 14.85
CA MET A 51 -6.34 1.95 16.01
C MET A 51 -5.11 1.12 15.65
N GLY A 52 -5.02 0.62 14.41
CA GLY A 52 -3.86 -0.12 13.96
C GLY A 52 -3.99 -0.69 12.55
N VAL A 53 -2.86 -0.77 11.85
CA VAL A 53 -2.75 -1.36 10.52
C VAL A 53 -1.51 -2.23 10.47
N GLU A 54 -1.68 -3.48 10.07
CA GLU A 54 -0.59 -4.42 9.87
C GLU A 54 -0.63 -5.02 8.47
N PHE A 55 0.56 -5.23 7.89
CA PHE A 55 0.72 -5.89 6.61
C PHE A 55 1.58 -7.14 6.74
N ARG A 56 1.17 -8.20 6.04
CA ARG A 56 1.98 -9.40 5.82
C ARG A 56 2.01 -9.73 4.33
N TYR A 57 3.12 -10.30 3.89
CA TYR A 57 3.42 -10.53 2.47
C TYR A 57 3.70 -12.01 2.24
N MET A 58 3.02 -12.64 1.29
CA MET A 58 3.25 -14.05 0.97
C MET A 58 4.38 -14.18 -0.05
N ASP A 59 5.47 -14.84 0.33
CA ASP A 59 6.59 -15.10 -0.58
C ASP A 59 6.33 -16.25 -1.57
N GLU A 60 7.30 -16.50 -2.45
CA GLU A 60 7.29 -17.59 -3.43
C GLU A 60 7.12 -18.99 -2.80
N ARG A 61 7.60 -19.18 -1.56
CA ARG A 61 7.50 -20.42 -0.78
C ARG A 61 6.18 -20.50 -0.01
N ARG A 62 5.25 -19.57 -0.26
CA ARG A 62 3.95 -19.44 0.41
C ARG A 62 4.08 -19.25 1.94
N GLN A 63 5.16 -18.61 2.37
CA GLN A 63 5.35 -18.21 3.76
C GLN A 63 5.00 -16.73 3.93
N TRP A 64 4.38 -16.41 5.07
CA TRP A 64 4.07 -15.03 5.42
C TRP A 64 5.30 -14.33 6.00
N GLN A 65 5.62 -13.17 5.44
CA GLN A 65 6.72 -12.29 5.83
C GLN A 65 6.16 -10.98 6.37
N THR A 66 6.87 -10.33 7.31
CA THR A 66 6.48 -9.04 7.89
C THR A 66 7.09 -7.84 7.18
N SER A 67 8.00 -8.07 6.25
CA SER A 67 8.56 -7.05 5.36
C SER A 67 8.53 -7.51 3.92
N TRP A 68 8.48 -6.54 3.01
CA TRP A 68 8.74 -6.79 1.59
C TRP A 68 9.69 -5.73 1.03
N PRO A 69 10.75 -6.11 0.29
CA PRO A 69 11.24 -7.48 0.15
C PRO A 69 11.58 -8.12 1.53
N PRO A 70 11.65 -9.47 1.63
CA PRO A 70 11.99 -10.12 2.88
C PRO A 70 13.39 -9.69 3.35
N LEU A 71 13.56 -9.43 4.65
CA LEU A 71 14.84 -9.01 5.23
C LEU A 71 15.96 -9.99 4.87
N GLY A 72 17.11 -9.45 4.44
CA GLY A 72 18.29 -10.24 4.09
C GLY A 72 18.30 -10.80 2.67
N GLN A 73 17.27 -10.53 1.85
CA GLN A 73 17.36 -10.71 0.40
C GLN A 73 18.03 -9.49 -0.25
N ASN A 74 18.71 -9.73 -1.37
CA ASN A 74 19.44 -8.70 -2.09
C ASN A 74 18.42 -7.77 -2.77
N PRO A 75 18.52 -6.43 -2.64
CA PRO A 75 17.58 -5.51 -3.26
C PRO A 75 17.44 -5.72 -4.76
N ASN A 76 18.48 -6.17 -5.47
CA ASN A 76 18.42 -6.40 -6.91
C ASN A 76 17.48 -7.55 -7.38
N ASP A 77 16.85 -8.31 -6.48
CA ASP A 77 15.68 -9.17 -6.77
C ASP A 77 14.34 -8.38 -6.69
N GLU A 78 14.40 -7.05 -6.78
CA GLU A 78 13.37 -6.02 -6.51
C GLU A 78 12.10 -6.11 -7.37
N ASP A 79 12.13 -6.83 -8.48
CA ASP A 79 11.04 -6.84 -9.46
C ASP A 79 9.90 -7.82 -9.11
N ALA A 80 10.12 -8.74 -8.17
CA ALA A 80 9.10 -9.71 -7.79
C ALA A 80 8.11 -9.13 -6.76
N LEU A 81 6.84 -9.04 -7.14
CA LEU A 81 5.75 -8.78 -6.20
C LEU A 81 5.51 -10.01 -5.31
N PRO A 82 5.05 -9.82 -4.05
CA PRO A 82 4.62 -10.96 -3.25
C PRO A 82 3.43 -11.64 -3.91
N ARG A 83 3.24 -12.95 -3.66
CA ARG A 83 2.11 -13.70 -4.22
C ARG A 83 0.76 -13.22 -3.68
N ALA A 84 0.76 -12.71 -2.45
CA ALA A 84 -0.41 -12.13 -1.80
C ALA A 84 -0.02 -11.06 -0.78
N LEU A 85 -0.91 -10.11 -0.57
CA LEU A 85 -0.88 -9.14 0.52
C LEU A 85 -1.99 -9.48 1.51
N GLU A 86 -1.66 -9.51 2.78
CA GLU A 86 -2.63 -9.50 3.86
C GLU A 86 -2.57 -8.16 4.59
N MET A 87 -3.73 -7.56 4.80
CA MET A 87 -3.92 -6.37 5.62
C MET A 87 -4.84 -6.71 6.79
N THR A 88 -4.39 -6.40 7.99
CA THR A 88 -5.21 -6.40 9.21
C THR A 88 -5.39 -4.95 9.64
N LEU A 89 -6.65 -4.53 9.78
CA LEU A 89 -7.05 -3.17 10.12
C LEU A 89 -7.93 -3.21 11.35
N THR A 90 -7.57 -2.49 12.41
CA THR A 90 -8.39 -2.33 13.61
C THR A 90 -8.95 -0.93 13.63
N ALA A 91 -10.28 -0.79 13.63
CA ALA A 91 -10.93 0.51 13.65
C ALA A 91 -12.24 0.48 14.45
N GLU A 92 -12.58 1.57 15.12
CA GLU A 92 -13.86 1.68 15.84
C GLU A 92 -15.00 2.14 14.91
N PRO A 93 -16.24 1.66 15.11
CA PRO A 93 -16.67 0.64 16.08
C PRO A 93 -16.53 -0.80 15.56
N TRP A 94 -15.89 -1.00 14.40
CA TRP A 94 -15.92 -2.27 13.67
C TRP A 94 -14.99 -3.36 14.23
N GLY A 95 -14.01 -3.01 15.05
CA GLY A 95 -13.00 -3.92 15.55
C GLY A 95 -11.98 -4.31 14.48
N GLU A 96 -11.47 -5.54 14.57
CA GLU A 96 -10.44 -6.06 13.65
C GLU A 96 -11.07 -6.58 12.34
N MET A 97 -10.52 -6.14 11.21
CA MET A 97 -10.89 -6.56 9.86
C MET A 97 -9.66 -7.10 9.14
N ARG A 98 -9.80 -8.29 8.55
CA ARG A 98 -8.72 -8.93 7.79
C ARG A 98 -9.08 -9.05 6.31
N ARG A 99 -8.17 -8.64 5.44
CA ARG A 99 -8.28 -8.78 3.98
C ARG A 99 -7.03 -9.42 3.39
N VAL A 100 -7.23 -10.42 2.55
CA VAL A 100 -6.16 -11.07 1.76
C VAL A 100 -6.42 -10.83 0.29
N MET A 101 -5.41 -10.34 -0.42
CA MET A 101 -5.47 -9.97 -1.84
C MET A 101 -4.36 -10.71 -2.59
N LEU A 102 -4.71 -11.40 -3.67
CA LEU A 102 -3.73 -11.97 -4.58
C LEU A 102 -3.18 -10.86 -5.48
N LEU A 103 -1.87 -10.86 -5.71
CA LEU A 103 -1.24 -9.92 -6.64
C LEU A 103 -1.04 -10.59 -8.01
N PRO A 104 -1.09 -9.80 -9.11
CA PRO A 104 -0.76 -10.30 -10.43
C PRO A 104 0.68 -10.82 -10.48
N GLN A 105 0.91 -11.80 -11.37
CA GLN A 105 2.19 -12.46 -11.61
C GLN A 105 2.58 -12.24 -13.07
#